data_AF-A0A1G5D1N2-F1
#
_entry.id   AF-A0A1G5D1N2-F1
#
_cell.length_a   1.000
_cell.length_b   1.000
_cell.length_c   1.000
_cell.angle_alpha   90.00
_cell.angle_beta   90.00
_cell.angle_gamma   90.00
#
_symmetry.space_group_name_H-M   'P 1'
#
loop_
_entity.id
_entity.type
_entity.pdbx_description
1 polymer ?
#
loop_
_entity_poly.entity_id
_entity_poly.type
_entity_poly.pdbx_seq_one_letter_code
_entity_poly.pdbx_strand_id
1 'polypeptide(L)'
;MRNIKLYIIVSFLSLSSCDVVTGEDGIVIDNITEERISGVLVKLQVDNGHYEEDTTDEAGYFNVVEVENCGIVPCPDDFTITLEKNGYQTLIINEAYYNSELAEWVNESMKDSLIVRLVRN
;
A
#
# COMPACT_ATOMS: atom_id res chain seq x y z
N MET A 1 -32.95 22.73 50.55
CA MET A 1 -31.76 22.22 49.84
C MET A 1 -32.24 21.55 48.56
N ARG A 2 -32.03 22.15 47.38
CA ARG A 2 -32.42 21.59 46.09
C ARG A 2 -31.17 21.42 45.23
N ASN A 3 -30.63 20.20 45.25
CA ASN A 3 -29.50 19.76 44.46
C ASN A 3 -29.93 19.66 42.99
N ILE A 4 -29.61 20.67 42.17
CA ILE A 4 -29.66 20.51 40.72
C ILE A 4 -28.30 19.93 40.33
N LYS A 5 -28.24 18.61 40.23
CA LYS A 5 -27.07 17.88 39.73
C LYS A 5 -26.86 18.28 38.28
N LEU A 6 -25.75 18.96 38.03
CA LEU A 6 -25.22 19.25 36.71
C LEU A 6 -24.87 17.91 36.03
N TYR A 7 -25.76 17.41 35.18
CA TYR A 7 -25.47 16.24 34.35
C TYR A 7 -24.56 16.68 33.22
N ILE A 8 -23.25 16.68 33.50
CA ILE A 8 -22.19 16.69 32.49
C ILE A 8 -22.33 15.38 31.71
N ILE A 9 -23.14 15.38 30.66
CA ILE A 9 -23.11 14.37 29.60
C ILE A 9 -21.91 14.71 28.72
N VAL A 10 -20.70 14.48 29.26
CA VAL A 10 -19.47 14.37 28.46
C VAL A 10 -19.20 12.87 28.38
N SER A 11 -20.10 12.18 27.69
CA SER A 11 -19.94 10.76 27.42
C SER A 11 -19.61 10.64 25.94
N PHE A 12 -18.37 10.23 25.67
CA PHE A 12 -18.00 9.52 24.46
C PHE A 12 -18.06 10.30 23.13
N LEU A 13 -17.29 11.40 23.04
CA LEU A 13 -16.61 11.72 21.79
C LEU A 13 -15.23 11.06 21.82
N SER A 14 -15.20 9.72 21.82
CA SER A 14 -14.00 8.99 21.40
C SER A 14 -13.88 9.16 19.89
N LEU A 15 -13.34 10.31 19.49
CA LEU A 15 -12.80 10.52 18.15
C LEU A 15 -11.61 9.56 18.02
N SER A 16 -11.88 8.30 17.67
CA SER A 16 -10.83 7.40 17.24
C SER A 16 -10.33 7.94 15.91
N SER A 17 -9.21 8.66 15.94
CA SER A 17 -8.42 8.90 14.73
C SER A 17 -8.00 7.53 14.20
N CYS A 18 -8.58 7.11 13.08
CA CYS A 18 -8.06 5.98 12.33
C CYS A 18 -6.92 6.50 11.47
N ASP A 19 -5.70 6.05 11.77
CA ASP A 19 -4.60 6.15 10.85
C ASP A 19 -4.67 4.93 9.92
N VAL A 20 -4.48 5.14 8.62
CA VAL A 20 -4.43 4.06 7.63
C VAL A 20 -3.06 4.08 6.95
N VAL A 21 -2.53 2.88 6.72
CA VAL A 21 -1.34 2.67 5.91
C VAL A 21 -1.82 2.17 4.56
N THR A 22 -1.51 2.89 3.49
CA THR A 22 -1.75 2.46 2.11
C THR A 22 -0.41 2.19 1.43
N GLY A 23 -0.43 1.36 0.39
CA GLY A 23 0.78 0.95 -0.31
C GLY A 23 1.19 -0.49 -0.01
N GLU A 24 2.42 -0.83 -0.35
CA GLU A 24 2.92 -2.20 -0.38
C GLU A 24 4.44 -2.26 -0.24
N ASP A 25 4.93 -3.39 0.29
CA ASP A 25 6.32 -3.77 0.15
C ASP A 25 6.45 -5.08 -0.62
N GLY A 26 7.58 -5.25 -1.31
CA GLY A 26 7.69 -6.41 -2.17
C GLY A 26 9.05 -6.61 -2.79
N ILE A 27 9.14 -7.70 -3.54
CA ILE A 27 10.31 -8.08 -4.31
C ILE A 27 9.90 -8.15 -5.77
N VAL A 28 10.65 -7.48 -6.63
CA VAL A 28 10.45 -7.56 -8.07
C VAL A 28 11.37 -8.59 -8.67
N ILE A 29 10.79 -9.51 -9.44
CA ILE A 29 11.50 -10.57 -10.16
C ILE A 29 11.10 -10.60 -11.63
N ASP A 30 11.97 -11.16 -12.45
CA ASP A 30 11.72 -11.42 -13.85
C ASP A 30 10.86 -12.68 -14.02
N ASN A 31 9.76 -12.56 -14.77
CA ASN A 31 8.77 -13.63 -14.91
C ASN A 31 9.29 -14.91 -15.60
N ILE A 32 10.43 -14.85 -16.30
CA ILE A 32 10.99 -16.00 -17.02
C ILE A 32 12.18 -16.59 -16.29
N THR A 33 13.08 -15.72 -15.82
CA THR A 33 14.35 -16.12 -15.21
C THR A 33 14.26 -16.31 -13.70
N GLU A 34 13.18 -15.82 -13.07
CA GLU A 34 13.01 -15.77 -11.60
C GLU A 34 14.10 -14.97 -10.88
N GLU A 35 14.91 -14.20 -11.63
CA GLU A 35 15.97 -13.36 -11.07
C GLU A 35 15.39 -12.05 -10.55
N ARG A 36 15.94 -11.57 -9.43
CA ARG A 36 15.57 -10.29 -8.82
C ARG A 36 15.97 -9.12 -9.73
N ILE A 37 15.09 -8.12 -9.83
CA ILE A 37 15.29 -6.95 -10.68
C ILE A 37 15.51 -5.71 -9.83
N SER A 38 16.72 -5.16 -9.89
CA SER A 38 17.06 -3.87 -9.31
C SER A 38 16.71 -2.68 -10.23
N GLY A 39 16.51 -1.50 -9.66
CA GLY A 39 16.32 -0.25 -10.38
C GLY A 39 14.97 -0.14 -11.09
N VAL A 40 13.94 -0.83 -10.60
CA VAL A 40 12.54 -0.68 -11.03
C VAL A 40 11.94 0.51 -10.31
N LEU A 41 11.37 1.45 -11.05
CA LEU A 41 10.68 2.59 -10.47
C LEU A 41 9.28 2.14 -10.04
N VAL A 42 8.98 2.30 -8.76
CA VAL A 42 7.70 1.94 -8.15
C VAL A 42 7.02 3.22 -7.71
N LYS A 43 5.77 3.42 -8.11
CA LYS A 43 5.02 4.66 -7.86
C LYS A 43 3.71 4.33 -7.19
N LEU A 44 3.47 4.83 -5.98
CA LEU A 44 2.19 4.79 -5.29
C LEU A 44 1.43 6.08 -5.58
N GLN A 45 0.19 5.94 -6.04
CA GLN A 45 -0.74 7.03 -6.17
C GLN A 45 -2.00 6.72 -5.37
N VAL A 46 -2.35 7.61 -4.44
CA VAL A 46 -3.57 7.52 -3.64
C VAL A 46 -4.60 8.50 -4.20
N ASP A 47 -5.88 8.13 -4.16
CA ASP A 47 -6.97 8.88 -4.80
C ASP A 47 -7.16 10.32 -4.28
N ASN A 48 -6.65 10.63 -3.09
CA ASN A 48 -6.65 11.98 -2.52
C ASN A 48 -5.52 12.89 -3.07
N GLY A 49 -4.71 12.38 -4.01
CA GLY A 49 -3.61 13.11 -4.65
C GLY A 49 -2.26 12.96 -3.96
N HIS A 50 -2.15 12.12 -2.92
CA HIS A 50 -0.88 11.74 -2.33
C HIS A 50 -0.09 10.81 -3.27
N TYR A 51 1.23 10.94 -3.20
CA TYR A 51 2.14 10.31 -4.14
C TYR A 51 3.47 9.98 -3.46
N GLU A 52 3.87 8.71 -3.58
CA GLU A 52 5.15 8.22 -3.08
C GLU A 52 5.86 7.43 -4.18
N GLU A 53 7.19 7.45 -4.19
CA GLU A 53 8.01 6.68 -5.12
C GLU A 53 9.11 5.94 -4.38
N ASP A 54 9.43 4.76 -4.88
CA ASP A 54 10.62 4.02 -4.50
C ASP A 54 11.31 3.44 -5.74
N THR A 55 12.54 2.98 -5.59
CA THR A 55 13.28 2.28 -6.63
C THR A 55 13.86 1.01 -6.06
N THR A 56 13.64 -0.12 -6.75
CA THR A 56 14.10 -1.41 -6.20
C THR A 56 15.61 -1.44 -5.98
N ASP A 57 16.02 -1.97 -4.84
CA ASP A 57 17.43 -2.10 -4.46
C ASP A 57 18.16 -3.21 -5.23
N GLU A 58 19.44 -3.46 -4.92
CA GLU A 58 20.24 -4.53 -5.55
C GLU A 58 19.66 -5.93 -5.32
N ALA A 59 18.85 -6.11 -4.27
CA ALA A 59 18.16 -7.35 -3.97
C ALA A 59 16.71 -7.36 -4.52
N GLY A 60 16.32 -6.34 -5.28
CA GLY A 60 15.00 -6.23 -5.92
C GLY A 60 13.87 -5.81 -4.98
N TYR A 61 14.17 -5.39 -3.76
CA TYR A 61 13.15 -4.96 -2.79
C TYR A 61 12.68 -3.53 -3.04
N PHE A 62 11.39 -3.27 -2.83
CA PHE A 62 10.81 -1.94 -2.72
C PHE A 62 9.94 -1.84 -1.46
N ASN A 63 9.75 -0.62 -0.99
CA ASN A 63 8.77 -0.27 0.03
C ASN A 63 8.15 1.08 -0.35
N VAL A 64 6.88 1.05 -0.78
CA VAL A 64 6.14 2.27 -1.09
C VAL A 64 4.89 2.29 -0.23
N VAL A 65 4.96 3.00 0.90
CA VAL A 65 3.87 3.08 1.86
C VAL A 65 3.61 4.53 2.22
N GLU A 66 2.35 4.90 2.34
CA GLU A 66 1.92 6.21 2.82
C GLU A 66 1.09 6.02 4.09
N VAL A 67 1.34 6.87 5.08
CA VAL A 67 0.61 6.86 6.35
C VAL A 67 -0.30 8.07 6.42
N GLU A 68 -1.60 7.82 6.36
CA GLU A 68 -2.61 8.85 6.30
C GLU A 68 -3.33 8.99 7.64
N ASN A 69 -3.44 10.23 8.12
CA ASN A 69 -4.25 10.55 9.29
C ASN A 69 -5.58 11.14 8.83
N CYS A 70 -6.63 10.33 8.90
CA CYS A 70 -7.93 10.68 8.33
C CYS A 70 -8.84 11.39 9.35
N GLY A 71 -8.45 11.45 10.63
CA GLY A 71 -9.23 12.14 11.66
C GLY A 71 -10.70 11.69 11.70
N ILE A 72 -11.62 12.56 11.26
CA ILE A 72 -13.08 12.31 11.20
C ILE A 72 -13.60 11.98 9.79
N VAL A 73 -12.77 12.11 8.75
CA VAL A 73 -13.14 11.74 7.38
C VAL A 73 -12.74 10.30 7.11
N PRO A 74 -13.47 9.57 6.24
CA PRO A 74 -13.05 8.25 5.80
C PRO A 74 -11.66 8.31 5.16
N CYS A 75 -10.80 7.35 5.47
CA CYS A 75 -9.53 7.20 4.77
C CYS A 75 -9.77 6.76 3.33
N PRO A 76 -8.93 7.21 2.39
CA PRO A 76 -8.81 6.54 1.10
C PRO A 76 -8.47 5.07 1.33
N ASP A 77 -9.20 4.19 0.67
CA ASP A 77 -8.90 2.77 0.54
C ASP A 77 -8.38 2.43 -0.86
N ASP A 78 -8.65 3.32 -1.83
CA ASP A 78 -8.22 3.18 -3.21
C ASP A 78 -6.82 3.79 -3.43
N PHE A 79 -5.91 2.94 -3.90
CA PHE A 79 -4.59 3.32 -4.35
C PHE A 79 -4.17 2.47 -5.55
N THR A 80 -3.23 3.00 -6.33
CA THR A 80 -2.63 2.32 -7.47
C THR A 80 -1.12 2.32 -7.32
N ILE A 81 -0.50 1.17 -7.52
CA ILE A 81 0.96 1.06 -7.61
C ILE A 81 1.36 0.77 -9.06
N THR A 82 2.26 1.55 -9.63
CA THR A 82 2.79 1.34 -10.98
C THR A 82 4.26 1.01 -10.94
N LEU A 83 4.67 -0.04 -11.66
CA LEU A 83 6.05 -0.47 -11.79
C LEU A 83 6.57 -0.25 -13.21
N GLU A 84 7.69 0.45 -13.34
CA GLU A 84 8.29 0.83 -14.61
C GLU A 84 9.78 0.46 -14.67
N LYS A 85 10.16 -0.25 -15.73
CA LYS A 85 11.57 -0.56 -16.04
C LYS A 85 11.76 -0.67 -17.55
N ASN A 86 12.79 0.00 -18.07
CA ASN A 86 13.19 -0.17 -19.47
C ASN A 86 13.45 -1.64 -19.81
N GLY A 87 12.83 -2.12 -20.91
CA GLY A 87 12.91 -3.52 -21.34
C GLY A 87 11.80 -4.41 -20.80
N TYR A 88 10.94 -3.90 -19.91
CA TYR A 88 9.79 -4.60 -19.36
C TYR A 88 8.49 -3.87 -19.69
N GLN A 89 7.38 -4.61 -19.61
CA GLN A 89 6.04 -4.05 -19.65
C GLN A 89 5.75 -3.34 -18.33
N THR A 90 5.07 -2.19 -18.41
CA THR A 90 4.56 -1.51 -17.21
C THR A 90 3.53 -2.41 -16.53
N LEU A 91 3.69 -2.61 -15.22
CA LEU A 91 2.72 -3.34 -14.42
C LEU A 91 1.97 -2.37 -13.52
N ILE A 92 0.67 -2.60 -13.36
CA ILE A 92 -0.20 -1.85 -12.45
C ILE A 92 -0.73 -2.85 -11.41
N ILE A 93 -0.44 -2.59 -10.16
CA ILE A 93 -0.97 -3.30 -9.00
C ILE A 93 -2.15 -2.50 -8.46
N ASN A 94 -3.31 -3.14 -8.43
CA ASN A 94 -4.58 -2.65 -7.93
C ASN A 94 -5.38 -3.82 -7.34
N GLU A 95 -6.62 -3.59 -6.92
CA GLU A 95 -7.48 -4.64 -6.34
C GLU A 95 -7.62 -5.88 -7.25
N ALA A 96 -7.70 -5.70 -8.57
CA ALA A 96 -7.80 -6.81 -9.50
C ALA A 96 -6.50 -7.65 -9.56
N TYR A 97 -5.34 -7.01 -9.45
CA TYR A 97 -4.05 -7.71 -9.37
C TYR A 97 -3.98 -8.58 -8.11
N TYR A 98 -4.33 -8.04 -6.94
CA TYR A 98 -4.31 -8.77 -5.67
C TYR A 98 -5.23 -10.00 -5.64
N ASN A 99 -6.31 -9.96 -6.42
CA ASN A 99 -7.27 -11.06 -6.56
C ASN A 99 -6.93 -12.02 -7.71
N SER A 100 -5.85 -11.78 -8.45
CA SER A 100 -5.42 -12.63 -9.57
C SER A 100 -4.52 -13.77 -9.10
N GLU A 101 -4.39 -14.81 -9.93
CA GLU A 101 -3.47 -15.94 -9.69
C GLU A 101 -1.98 -15.53 -9.78
N LEU A 102 -1.68 -14.28 -10.16
CA LEU A 102 -0.33 -13.75 -10.27
C LEU A 102 0.17 -13.12 -8.96
N ALA A 103 -0.73 -12.79 -8.03
CA ALA A 103 -0.34 -12.25 -6.74
C ALA A 103 0.17 -13.38 -5.85
N GLU A 104 1.46 -13.35 -5.53
CA GLU A 104 2.14 -14.32 -4.69
C GLU A 104 2.81 -13.58 -3.52
N TRP A 105 2.81 -14.17 -2.32
CA TRP A 105 3.36 -13.54 -1.12
C TRP A 105 4.53 -14.36 -0.56
N VAL A 106 5.58 -13.69 -0.11
CA VAL A 106 6.71 -14.36 0.56
C VAL A 106 6.23 -15.11 1.80
N ASN A 107 5.29 -14.50 2.54
CA ASN A 107 4.57 -15.17 3.62
C ASN A 107 3.07 -15.07 3.41
N GLU A 108 2.51 -16.10 2.77
CA GLU A 108 1.08 -16.25 2.48
C GLU A 108 0.17 -16.03 3.71
N SER A 109 0.59 -16.50 4.88
CA SER A 109 -0.23 -16.43 6.10
C SER A 109 -0.33 -15.03 6.69
N MET A 110 0.66 -14.18 6.42
CA MET A 110 0.75 -12.83 6.98
C MET A 110 0.50 -11.74 5.93
N LYS A 111 0.54 -12.08 4.63
CA LYS A 111 0.54 -11.10 3.52
C LYS A 111 1.54 -9.97 3.80
N ASP A 112 2.78 -10.40 3.97
CA ASP A 112 3.94 -9.56 4.31
C ASP A 112 4.45 -8.89 3.03
N SER A 113 5.46 -9.45 2.37
CA SER A 113 5.96 -8.91 1.10
C SER A 113 5.35 -9.57 -0.13
N LEU A 114 4.91 -8.74 -1.08
CA LEU A 114 4.40 -9.16 -2.38
C LEU A 114 5.55 -9.56 -3.33
N ILE A 115 5.40 -10.68 -4.03
CA ILE A 115 6.27 -11.07 -5.14
C ILE A 115 5.67 -10.54 -6.43
N VAL A 116 6.38 -9.61 -7.06
CA VAL A 116 5.92 -8.92 -8.27
C VAL A 116 6.72 -9.40 -9.48
N ARG A 117 6.02 -9.98 -10.46
CA ARG A 117 6.62 -10.57 -11.65
C ARG A 117 6.51 -9.63 -12.84
N LEU A 118 7.65 -9.12 -13.33
CA LEU A 118 7.68 -8.29 -14.54
C LEU A 118 7.91 -9.11 -15.80
N VAL A 119 7.16 -8.77 -16.86
CA VAL A 119 7.24 -9.41 -18.17
C VAL A 119 8.10 -8.54 -19.09
N ARG A 120 9.06 -9.15 -19.81
CA ARG A 120 9.88 -8.44 -20.81
C ARG A 120 9.07 -8.03 -22.04
N ASN A 121 9.51 -6.97 -22.72
CA ASN A 121 8.97 -6.55 -24.02
C ASN A 121 9.43 -7.45 -25.18
#